data_AF-A0A9Q3ET96-F1
#
_entry.id   AF-A0A9Q3ET96-F1
#
_cell.length_a   1.000
_cell.length_b   1.000
_cell.length_c   1.000
_cell.angle_alpha   90.00
_cell.angle_beta   90.00
_cell.angle_gamma   90.00
#
_symmetry.space_group_name_H-M   'P 1'
#
loop_
_entity.id
_entity.type
_entity.pdbx_description
1 polymer ?
#
loop_
_entity_poly.entity_id
_entity_poly.type
_entity_poly.pdbx_seq_one_letter_code
_entity_poly.pdbx_strand_id
1 'polypeptide(L)'
;MCYGFNRYNSAKNYLNECIDIVAAGHLSDGRTLERVKSCSWWPNWKKDVAEYCQTCGRCQKANIATGKKFVIMIQIQEPKSPCEIVHMDWVTALPPGGDSSYNACLVLVDRYRKTPIFLPFHNSYTPMDTAVMIWNKVISHTGLFQKIISDTDPRFTSALSPGQISSQLSAIDFTSSKRQAG
;
A
#
# COMPACT_ATOMS: atom_id res chain seq x y z
N MET A 1 16.07 27.20 32.86
CA MET A 1 17.49 27.49 33.16
C MET A 1 18.32 26.64 32.22
N CYS A 2 19.12 27.25 31.34
CA CYS A 2 20.00 26.49 30.43
C CYS A 2 21.32 26.21 31.16
N TYR A 3 21.64 24.95 31.39
CA TYR A 3 22.88 24.56 32.07
C TYR A 3 24.07 24.71 31.11
N GLY A 4 25.02 25.58 31.44
CA GLY A 4 26.31 25.67 30.78
C GLY A 4 27.27 24.63 31.36
N PHE A 5 27.45 23.52 30.66
CA PHE A 5 28.31 22.44 31.13
C PHE A 5 29.75 22.61 30.63
N ASN A 6 30.71 22.59 31.56
CA ASN A 6 32.14 22.54 31.29
C ASN A 6 32.61 21.07 31.36
N ARG A 7 33.31 20.62 30.30
CA ARG A 7 33.94 19.30 30.09
C ARG A 7 33.03 18.11 29.73
N TYR A 8 33.51 17.39 28.72
CA TYR A 8 32.97 16.26 27.94
C TYR A 8 32.16 15.18 28.69
N ASN A 9 32.46 14.90 29.97
CA ASN A 9 31.72 13.93 30.78
C ASN A 9 30.29 14.40 31.10
N SER A 10 30.08 15.71 31.17
CA SER A 10 28.78 16.30 31.48
C SER A 10 27.78 16.12 30.33
N ALA A 11 28.25 16.14 29.07
CA ALA A 11 27.40 16.00 27.90
C ALA A 11 26.81 14.59 27.76
N LYS A 12 27.63 13.54 27.96
CA LYS A 12 27.14 12.15 27.92
C LYS A 12 26.15 11.85 29.05
N ASN A 13 26.43 12.33 30.27
CA ASN A 13 25.52 12.17 31.40
C ASN A 13 24.18 12.89 31.14
N TYR A 14 24.24 14.09 30.58
CA TYR A 14 23.05 14.86 30.23
C TYR A 14 22.22 14.20 29.12
N LEU A 15 22.83 13.59 28.10
CA LEU A 15 22.12 12.84 27.05
C LEU A 15 21.42 11.60 27.63
N ASN A 16 22.08 10.87 28.53
CA ASN A 16 21.46 9.75 29.26
C ASN A 16 20.26 10.23 30.11
N GLU A 17 20.38 11.34 30.84
CA GLU A 17 19.25 11.87 31.60
C GLU A 17 18.12 12.37 30.68
N CYS A 18 18.44 13.08 29.59
CA CYS A 18 17.42 13.69 28.75
C CYS A 18 16.68 12.70 27.83
N ILE A 19 17.30 11.57 27.49
CA ILE A 19 16.81 10.65 26.46
C ILE A 19 16.47 9.28 27.06
N ASP A 20 17.22 8.81 28.06
CA ASP A 20 17.04 7.49 28.68
C ASP A 20 16.13 7.49 29.93
N ILE A 21 15.67 8.65 30.40
CA ILE A 21 14.59 8.69 31.41
C ILE A 21 13.31 8.10 30.80
N VAL A 22 12.64 7.20 31.54
CA VAL A 22 11.42 6.49 31.14
C VAL A 22 10.32 7.44 30.62
N ALA A 23 10.24 8.66 31.15
CA ALA A 23 9.28 9.69 30.73
C ALA A 23 9.67 10.48 29.47
N ALA A 24 10.93 10.45 29.03
CA ALA A 24 11.41 11.27 27.91
C ALA A 24 11.17 10.64 26.53
N GLY A 25 11.13 9.30 26.47
CA GLY A 25 10.90 8.54 25.25
C GLY A 25 12.10 8.57 24.28
N HIS A 26 12.38 7.43 23.65
CA HIS A 26 13.39 7.36 22.59
C HIS A 26 12.81 7.92 21.29
N LEU A 27 13.07 9.20 21.06
CA LEU A 27 12.56 9.97 19.93
C LEU A 27 13.42 9.75 18.67
N SER A 28 12.88 10.08 17.50
CA SER A 28 13.66 10.14 16.26
C SER A 28 14.72 11.24 16.32
N ASP A 29 15.82 11.07 15.58
CA ASP A 29 17.00 11.94 15.62
C ASP A 29 16.66 13.43 15.55
N GLY A 30 15.74 13.81 14.66
CA GLY A 30 15.29 15.20 14.50
C GLY A 30 14.60 15.76 15.75
N ARG A 31 13.73 14.98 16.39
CA ARG A 31 13.03 15.39 17.62
C ARG A 31 13.97 15.42 18.82
N THR A 32 14.93 14.49 18.88
CA THR A 32 15.98 14.50 19.90
C THR A 32 16.84 15.76 19.79
N LEU A 33 17.21 16.16 18.58
CA LEU A 33 17.96 17.41 18.33
C LEU A 33 17.19 18.65 18.78
N GLU A 34 15.89 18.75 18.48
CA GLU A 34 15.06 19.88 18.90
C GLU A 34 14.93 19.99 20.43
N ARG A 35 14.82 18.84 21.11
CA ARG A 35 14.73 18.79 22.57
C ARG A 35 16.03 19.19 23.25
N VAL A 36 17.17 18.73 22.73
CA VAL A 36 18.48 19.11 23.29
C VAL A 36 18.75 20.60 23.05
N LYS A 37 18.31 21.14 21.91
CA LYS A 37 18.40 22.57 21.59
C LYS A 37 17.70 23.48 22.60
N SER A 38 16.56 23.06 23.15
CA SER A 38 15.76 23.90 24.06
C SER A 38 16.29 23.93 25.50
N CYS A 39 17.05 22.91 25.92
CA CYS A 39 17.43 22.73 27.32
C CYS A 39 18.93 22.91 27.60
N SER A 40 19.78 22.88 26.58
CA SER A 40 21.24 22.81 26.76
C SER A 40 22.03 23.29 25.56
N TRP A 41 23.27 23.72 25.79
CA TRP A 41 24.20 24.10 24.75
C TRP A 41 25.65 23.77 25.13
N TRP A 42 26.39 23.16 24.20
CA TRP A 42 27.84 22.92 24.31
C TRP A 42 28.49 22.83 22.92
N PRO A 43 29.82 22.98 22.79
CA PRO A 43 30.50 22.82 21.50
C PRO A 43 30.27 21.44 20.90
N ASN A 44 29.90 21.35 19.62
CA ASN A 44 29.60 20.10 18.90
C ASN A 44 28.38 19.32 19.40
N TRP A 45 27.47 19.91 20.19
CA TRP A 45 26.29 19.22 20.72
C TRP A 45 25.44 18.47 19.69
N LYS A 46 25.29 19.00 18.48
CA LYS A 46 24.56 18.31 17.40
C LYS A 46 25.21 16.99 16.99
N LYS A 47 26.54 16.97 16.95
CA LYS A 47 27.32 15.78 16.58
C LYS A 47 27.20 14.72 17.67
N ASP A 48 27.33 15.13 18.94
CA ASP A 48 27.22 14.23 20.08
C ASP A 48 25.81 13.62 20.21
N VAL A 49 24.75 14.40 19.92
CA VAL A 49 23.36 13.90 19.88
C VAL A 49 23.18 12.87 18.76
N ALA A 50 23.72 13.15 17.57
CA ALA A 50 23.65 12.23 16.44
C ALA A 50 24.40 10.92 16.73
N GLU A 51 25.60 10.99 17.31
CA GLU A 51 26.39 9.83 17.71
C GLU A 51 25.68 9.01 18.82
N TYR A 52 25.03 9.69 19.76
CA TYR A 52 24.22 9.02 20.79
C TYR A 52 23.00 8.30 20.20
N CYS A 53 22.24 8.93 19.29
CA CYS A 53 21.11 8.29 18.63
C CYS A 53 21.54 7.08 17.77
N GLN A 54 22.74 7.15 17.18
CA GLN A 54 23.34 6.06 16.42
C GLN A 54 23.88 4.92 17.29
N THR A 55 24.21 5.15 18.56
CA THR A 55 24.73 4.11 19.47
C THR A 55 23.63 3.53 20.37
N CYS A 56 22.54 4.26 20.56
CA CYS A 56 21.40 3.81 21.35
C CYS A 56 20.48 2.86 20.57
N GLY A 57 20.46 1.58 20.96
CA GLY A 57 19.62 0.56 20.31
C GLY A 57 18.11 0.82 20.40
N ARG A 58 17.64 1.63 21.36
CA ARG A 58 16.22 2.03 21.45
C ARG A 58 15.91 3.16 20.46
N CYS A 59 16.78 4.16 20.31
CA CYS A 59 16.68 5.19 19.28
C CYS A 59 16.71 4.58 17.88
N GLN A 60 17.62 3.63 17.61
CA GLN A 60 17.67 2.94 16.32
C GLN A 60 16.40 2.13 16.00
N LYS A 61 15.82 1.47 17.01
CA LYS A 61 14.54 0.75 16.84
C LYS A 61 13.35 1.68 16.65
N ALA A 62 13.36 2.86 17.25
CA ALA A 62 12.34 3.89 17.04
C ALA A 62 12.51 4.58 15.67
N ASN A 63 13.75 4.73 15.22
CA ASN A 63 14.12 5.30 13.94
C ASN A 63 14.28 4.20 12.88
N ILE A 64 13.23 3.41 12.68
CA ILE A 64 13.15 2.53 11.51
C ILE A 64 13.18 3.45 10.30
N ALA A 65 14.28 3.41 9.56
CA ALA A 65 14.43 4.16 8.32
C ALA A 65 13.22 3.85 7.44
N THR A 66 12.26 4.78 7.41
CA THR A 66 11.20 4.78 6.42
C THR A 66 11.85 5.30 5.15
N GLY A 67 12.80 4.53 4.60
CA GLY A 67 13.24 4.71 3.24
C GLY A 67 11.96 4.66 2.43
N LYS A 68 11.55 5.80 1.88
CA LYS A 68 10.43 5.85 0.94
C LYS A 68 10.78 4.84 -0.14
N LYS A 69 10.18 3.64 -0.09
CA LYS A 69 10.19 2.74 -1.23
C LYS A 69 9.56 3.57 -2.35
N PHE A 70 10.38 4.10 -3.25
CA PHE A 70 9.88 4.77 -4.44
C PHE A 70 9.21 3.68 -5.26
N VAL A 71 7.90 3.55 -5.09
CA VAL A 71 7.09 2.69 -5.94
C VAL A 71 6.96 3.44 -7.26
N ILE A 72 7.53 2.88 -8.32
CA ILE A 72 7.35 3.41 -9.67
C ILE A 72 5.86 3.25 -10.01
N MET A 73 5.13 4.37 -10.04
CA MET A 73 3.75 4.36 -10.51
C MET A 73 3.77 4.19 -12.02
N ILE A 74 3.37 3.01 -12.49
CA ILE A 74 3.20 2.77 -13.92
C ILE A 74 1.95 3.52 -14.36
N GLN A 75 2.11 4.54 -15.20
CA GLN A 75 0.99 5.25 -15.79
C GLN A 75 0.39 4.41 -16.91
N ILE A 76 -0.90 4.10 -16.80
CA ILE A 76 -1.64 3.37 -17.83
C ILE A 76 -2.02 4.36 -18.95
N GLN A 77 -1.74 4.01 -20.20
CA GLN A 77 -2.09 4.82 -21.38
C GLN A 77 -3.60 5.01 -21.53
N GLU A 78 -4.07 6.21 -21.87
CA GLU A 78 -5.51 6.46 -22.03
C GLU A 78 -6.11 5.63 -23.18
N PRO A 79 -7.28 5.00 -22.98
CA PRO A 79 -7.94 4.23 -24.02
C PRO A 79 -8.45 5.16 -25.13
N LYS A 80 -8.39 4.68 -26.38
CA LYS A 80 -8.88 5.41 -27.56
C LYS A 80 -10.33 5.04 -27.91
N SER A 81 -10.80 3.90 -27.41
CA SER A 81 -12.12 3.37 -27.68
C SER A 81 -12.79 2.78 -26.42
N PRO A 82 -14.14 2.73 -26.37
CA PRO A 82 -14.85 2.02 -25.32
C PRO A 82 -14.40 0.57 -25.20
N CYS A 83 -14.39 0.03 -23.98
CA CYS A 83 -14.05 -1.36 -23.68
C CYS A 83 -12.61 -1.78 -24.05
N GLU A 84 -11.74 -0.84 -24.41
CA GLU A 84 -10.33 -1.12 -24.67
C GLU A 84 -9.59 -1.47 -23.38
N ILE A 85 -9.78 -0.68 -22.34
CA ILE A 85 -9.15 -0.89 -21.02
C ILE A 85 -10.24 -0.91 -19.95
N VAL A 86 -10.38 -2.05 -19.28
CA VAL A 86 -11.34 -2.23 -18.19
C VAL A 86 -10.61 -2.52 -16.90
N HIS A 87 -11.00 -1.80 -15.85
CA HIS A 87 -10.59 -2.10 -14.48
C HIS A 87 -11.57 -3.09 -13.87
N MET A 88 -11.04 -4.10 -13.20
CA MET A 88 -11.81 -5.13 -12.53
C MET A 88 -11.41 -5.16 -11.06
N ASP A 89 -12.40 -5.06 -10.16
CA ASP A 89 -12.17 -5.08 -8.72
C ASP A 89 -13.26 -5.87 -7.98
N TRP A 90 -12.85 -6.57 -6.93
CA TRP A 90 -13.75 -7.35 -6.09
C TRP A 90 -14.03 -6.64 -4.77
N VAL A 91 -15.30 -6.40 -4.51
CA VAL A 91 -15.79 -6.03 -3.18
C VAL A 91 -16.27 -7.31 -2.49
N THR A 92 -15.58 -7.72 -1.43
CA THR A 92 -15.91 -8.93 -0.65
C THR A 92 -16.38 -8.61 0.75
N ALA A 93 -16.83 -9.65 1.46
CA ALA A 93 -17.29 -9.56 2.85
C ALA A 93 -18.44 -8.56 3.04
N LEU A 94 -19.29 -8.42 2.02
CA LEU A 94 -20.52 -7.66 2.15
C LEU A 94 -21.51 -8.43 3.01
N PRO A 95 -22.32 -7.75 3.84
CA PRO A 95 -23.44 -8.40 4.50
C PRO A 95 -24.36 -8.99 3.43
N PRO A 96 -24.86 -10.23 3.59
CA PRO A 96 -25.79 -10.84 2.65
C PRO A 96 -26.99 -9.93 2.40
N GLY A 97 -27.22 -9.58 1.13
CA GLY A 97 -28.22 -8.59 0.75
C GLY A 97 -29.12 -9.04 -0.40
N GLY A 98 -30.36 -8.53 -0.39
CA GLY A 98 -31.39 -8.82 -1.38
C GLY A 98 -31.98 -10.22 -1.27
N ASP A 99 -32.95 -10.53 -2.14
CA ASP A 99 -33.67 -11.81 -2.13
C ASP A 99 -32.76 -13.02 -2.35
N SER A 100 -31.66 -12.82 -3.07
CA SER A 100 -30.66 -13.86 -3.35
C SER A 100 -29.51 -13.90 -2.34
N SER A 101 -29.47 -13.01 -1.34
CA SER A 101 -28.44 -13.02 -0.28
C SER A 101 -26.98 -12.95 -0.79
N TYR A 102 -26.71 -12.12 -1.79
CA TYR A 102 -25.36 -11.92 -2.33
C TYR A 102 -24.44 -11.29 -1.28
N ASN A 103 -23.18 -11.76 -1.22
CA ASN A 103 -22.19 -11.33 -0.22
C ASN A 103 -20.86 -10.86 -0.83
N ALA A 104 -20.84 -10.68 -2.15
CA ALA A 104 -19.74 -10.12 -2.92
C ALA A 104 -20.27 -9.33 -4.13
N CYS A 105 -19.44 -8.44 -4.65
CA CYS A 105 -19.73 -7.71 -5.88
C CYS A 105 -18.46 -7.58 -6.73
N LEU A 106 -18.59 -7.88 -8.03
CA LEU A 106 -17.56 -7.59 -9.01
C LEU A 106 -17.86 -6.23 -9.64
N VAL A 107 -16.88 -5.34 -9.59
CA VAL A 107 -16.94 -4.01 -10.19
C VAL A 107 -16.10 -4.03 -11.47
N LEU A 108 -16.74 -3.72 -12.59
CA LEU A 108 -16.08 -3.54 -13.88
C LEU A 108 -16.22 -2.09 -14.31
N VAL A 109 -15.10 -1.39 -14.50
CA VAL A 109 -15.08 0.01 -14.89
C VAL A 109 -14.37 0.15 -16.23
N ASP A 110 -15.12 0.51 -17.26
CA ASP A 110 -14.53 0.91 -18.54
C ASP A 110 -13.84 2.27 -18.35
N ARG A 111 -12.51 2.29 -18.58
CA ARG A 111 -11.71 3.50 -18.39
C ARG A 111 -12.07 4.61 -19.38
N TYR A 112 -12.59 4.27 -20.55
CA TYR A 112 -13.04 5.25 -21.54
C TYR A 112 -14.36 5.90 -21.12
N ARG A 113 -15.37 5.07 -20.80
CA ARG A 113 -16.71 5.55 -20.42
C ARG A 113 -16.78 6.11 -19.00
N LYS A 114 -15.86 5.70 -18.12
CA LYS A 114 -15.83 6.04 -16.69
C LYS A 114 -17.11 5.60 -15.94
N THR A 115 -17.83 4.63 -16.48
CA THR A 115 -19.06 4.10 -15.90
C THR A 115 -18.78 2.74 -15.28
N PRO A 116 -19.09 2.54 -13.99
CA PRO A 116 -18.97 1.24 -13.34
C PRO A 116 -20.18 0.34 -13.66
N ILE A 117 -19.91 -0.94 -13.82
CA ILE A 117 -20.87 -2.03 -13.90
C ILE A 117 -20.69 -2.89 -12.66
N PHE A 118 -21.77 -3.06 -11.89
CA PHE A 118 -21.79 -3.86 -10.68
C PHE A 118 -22.46 -5.20 -10.96
N LEU A 119 -21.74 -6.29 -10.73
CA LEU A 119 -22.28 -7.63 -10.84
C LEU A 119 -22.35 -8.24 -9.43
N PRO A 120 -23.53 -8.68 -8.97
CA PRO A 120 -23.66 -9.32 -7.67
C PRO A 120 -23.17 -10.77 -7.72
N PHE A 121 -22.49 -11.21 -6.67
CA PHE A 121 -21.87 -12.53 -6.58
C PHE A 121 -22.00 -13.13 -5.19
N HIS A 122 -21.82 -14.45 -5.11
CA HIS A 122 -21.51 -15.12 -3.86
C HIS A 122 -20.02 -15.43 -3.78
N ASN A 123 -19.45 -15.38 -2.58
CA ASN A 123 -18.07 -15.79 -2.32
C ASN A 123 -17.81 -17.28 -2.66
N SER A 124 -18.87 -18.10 -2.77
CA SER A 124 -18.79 -19.50 -3.18
C SER A 124 -18.68 -19.70 -4.70
N TYR A 125 -18.86 -18.65 -5.51
CA TYR A 125 -18.84 -18.79 -6.97
C TYR A 125 -17.45 -19.11 -7.48
N THR A 126 -17.40 -20.02 -8.45
CA THR A 126 -16.14 -20.41 -9.06
C THR A 126 -15.67 -19.34 -10.04
N PRO A 127 -14.38 -19.35 -10.41
CA PRO A 127 -13.88 -18.46 -11.44
C PRO A 127 -14.55 -18.70 -12.80
N MET A 128 -15.02 -19.92 -13.08
CA MET A 128 -15.77 -20.22 -14.30
C MET A 128 -17.15 -19.55 -14.28
N ASP A 129 -17.87 -19.61 -13.16
CA ASP A 129 -19.15 -18.92 -12.99
C ASP A 129 -18.98 -17.41 -13.20
N THR A 130 -17.85 -16.86 -12.75
CA THR A 130 -17.49 -15.47 -12.96
C THR A 130 -17.31 -15.16 -14.45
N ALA A 131 -16.55 -15.96 -15.19
CA ALA A 131 -16.34 -15.77 -16.62
C ALA A 131 -17.66 -15.81 -17.41
N VAL A 132 -18.52 -16.80 -17.11
CA VAL A 132 -19.84 -16.94 -17.74
C VAL A 132 -20.72 -15.73 -17.43
N MET A 133 -20.71 -15.23 -16.20
CA MET A 133 -21.49 -14.05 -15.82
C MET A 133 -21.00 -12.80 -16.56
N ILE A 134 -19.69 -12.56 -16.62
CA ILE A 134 -19.11 -11.42 -17.35
C ILE A 134 -19.46 -11.51 -18.84
N TRP A 135 -19.34 -12.70 -19.43
CA TRP A 135 -19.68 -12.92 -20.83
C TRP A 135 -21.15 -12.57 -21.12
N ASN A 136 -22.06 -13.14 -20.34
CA ASN A 136 -23.50 -13.01 -20.56
C ASN A 136 -24.04 -11.63 -20.23
N LYS A 137 -23.50 -10.96 -19.20
CA LYS A 137 -24.03 -9.68 -18.71
C LYS A 137 -23.30 -8.46 -19.25
N VAL A 138 -22.06 -8.60 -19.69
CA VAL A 138 -21.24 -7.45 -20.09
C VAL A 138 -20.78 -7.58 -21.53
N ILE A 139 -19.96 -8.58 -21.84
CA ILE A 139 -19.33 -8.72 -23.17
C ILE A 139 -20.37 -8.83 -24.29
N SER A 140 -21.47 -9.55 -24.04
CA SER A 140 -22.60 -9.67 -24.97
C SER A 140 -23.24 -8.34 -25.37
N HIS A 141 -23.15 -7.29 -24.53
CA HIS A 141 -23.76 -5.99 -24.76
C HIS A 141 -22.74 -4.91 -25.15
N THR A 142 -21.50 -5.03 -24.67
CA THR A 142 -20.47 -3.98 -24.83
C THR A 142 -19.40 -4.32 -25.86
N GLY A 143 -19.21 -5.60 -26.19
CA GLY A 143 -18.08 -6.10 -26.97
C GLY A 143 -16.93 -6.62 -26.10
N LEU A 144 -15.88 -7.13 -26.75
CA LEU A 144 -14.73 -7.75 -26.09
C LEU A 144 -13.80 -6.70 -25.48
N PHE A 145 -13.22 -7.04 -24.31
CA PHE A 145 -12.17 -6.24 -23.69
C PHE A 145 -10.82 -6.51 -24.36
N GLN A 146 -10.02 -5.47 -24.59
CA GLN A 146 -8.65 -5.65 -25.09
C GLN A 146 -7.67 -5.82 -23.92
N LYS A 147 -7.88 -5.10 -22.82
CA LYS A 147 -7.02 -5.15 -21.64
C LYS A 147 -7.84 -5.12 -20.36
N ILE A 148 -7.53 -6.04 -19.45
CA ILE A 148 -8.12 -6.07 -18.10
C ILE A 148 -7.04 -5.76 -17.08
N ILE A 149 -7.32 -4.78 -16.22
CA ILE A 149 -6.47 -4.39 -15.11
C ILE A 149 -7.20 -4.80 -13.82
N SER A 150 -6.66 -5.79 -13.13
CA SER A 150 -7.22 -6.30 -11.88
C SER A 150 -6.20 -6.18 -10.77
N ASP A 151 -6.67 -5.81 -9.59
CA ASP A 151 -5.88 -5.97 -8.38
C ASP A 151 -5.83 -7.46 -8.02
N THR A 152 -4.70 -7.90 -7.45
CA THR A 152 -4.43 -9.32 -7.20
C THR A 152 -5.25 -9.84 -6.04
N ASP A 153 -6.48 -10.23 -6.32
CA ASP A 153 -7.21 -11.12 -5.45
C ASP A 153 -6.68 -12.56 -5.62
N PRO A 154 -6.36 -13.27 -4.52
CA PRO A 154 -5.94 -14.67 -4.54
C PRO A 154 -6.83 -15.58 -5.40
N ARG A 155 -8.13 -15.27 -5.50
CA ARG A 155 -9.14 -16.03 -6.27
C ARG A 155 -8.90 -15.99 -7.78
N PHE A 156 -8.23 -14.94 -8.29
CA PHE A 156 -7.75 -14.92 -9.67
C PHE A 156 -6.39 -15.61 -9.81
N THR A 157 -5.50 -15.52 -8.81
CA THR A 157 -4.15 -16.08 -8.94
C THR A 157 -4.05 -17.59 -8.76
N SER A 158 -4.96 -18.24 -8.03
CA SER A 158 -4.87 -19.69 -7.75
C SER A 158 -5.61 -20.58 -8.75
N ALA A 159 -6.66 -20.07 -9.40
CA ALA A 159 -7.52 -20.85 -10.30
C ALA A 159 -7.67 -20.25 -11.71
N LEU A 160 -7.16 -19.04 -11.94
CA LEU A 160 -7.14 -18.36 -13.24
C LEU A 160 -5.72 -17.91 -13.57
N SER A 161 -4.79 -18.86 -13.59
CA SER A 161 -3.48 -18.60 -14.21
C SER A 161 -3.70 -18.05 -15.63
N PRO A 162 -2.82 -17.16 -16.14
CA PRO A 162 -2.95 -16.59 -17.48
C PRO A 162 -3.19 -17.65 -18.57
N GLY A 163 -2.74 -18.88 -18.36
CA GLY A 163 -2.92 -20.00 -19.29
C GLY A 163 -4.36 -20.53 -19.45
N GLN A 164 -5.24 -20.40 -18.46
CA GLN A 164 -6.64 -20.90 -18.58
C GLN A 164 -7.61 -19.87 -19.16
N ILE A 165 -7.36 -18.58 -18.97
CA ILE A 165 -8.13 -17.53 -19.68
C ILE A 165 -7.60 -17.37 -21.11
N SER A 166 -6.29 -17.55 -21.34
CA SER A 166 -5.69 -17.49 -22.68
C SER A 166 -6.30 -18.48 -23.67
N SER A 167 -6.82 -19.64 -23.23
CA SER A 167 -7.46 -20.61 -24.13
C SER A 167 -8.91 -20.27 -24.50
N GLN A 168 -9.62 -19.43 -23.73
CA GLN A 168 -11.00 -19.02 -24.02
C GLN A 168 -11.14 -17.55 -24.43
N LEU A 169 -10.15 -16.70 -24.13
CA LEU A 169 -10.12 -15.26 -24.41
C LEU A 169 -8.67 -14.84 -24.76
N SER A 170 -8.12 -15.42 -25.83
CA SER A 170 -6.71 -15.33 -26.24
C SER A 170 -6.16 -13.93 -26.55
N ALA A 171 -6.99 -12.89 -26.48
CA ALA A 171 -6.61 -11.51 -26.78
C ALA A 171 -6.58 -10.56 -25.56
N ILE A 172 -6.82 -11.07 -24.33
CA ILE A 172 -6.92 -10.23 -23.14
C ILE A 172 -5.58 -10.18 -22.40
N ASP A 173 -4.94 -9.02 -22.43
CA ASP A 173 -3.78 -8.73 -21.59
C ASP A 173 -4.23 -8.50 -20.14
N PHE A 174 -3.99 -9.49 -19.28
CA PHE A 174 -4.15 -9.36 -17.84
C PHE A 174 -2.91 -8.70 -17.25
N THR A 175 -3.04 -7.44 -16.86
CA THR A 175 -1.99 -6.75 -16.09
C THR A 175 -2.40 -6.68 -14.63
N SER A 176 -1.71 -7.48 -13.83
CA SER A 176 -1.76 -7.42 -12.38
C SER A 176 -1.02 -6.18 -11.88
N SER A 177 -1.67 -5.37 -11.05
CA SER A 177 -1.03 -4.27 -10.31
C SER A 177 -0.17 -4.84 -9.17
N LYS A 178 0.86 -5.65 -9.46
CA LYS A 178 1.77 -6.11 -8.40
C LYS A 178 2.31 -4.89 -7.65
N ARG A 179 1.93 -4.73 -6.38
CA ARG A 179 2.90 -4.30 -5.36
C ARG A 179 3.95 -5.39 -5.36
N GLN A 180 5.05 -5.19 -6.07
CA GLN A 180 6.17 -6.11 -6.02
C GLN A 180 6.64 -6.18 -4.57
N ALA A 181 6.26 -7.26 -3.88
CA ALA A 181 6.75 -7.61 -2.58
C ALA A 181 8.20 -8.06 -2.75
N GLY A 182 9.10 -7.21 -2.27
CA GLY A 182 10.50 -7.50 -1.94
C GLY A 182 10.74 -7.06 -0.52
#